data_AF-A0AAX3UY05-F1
#
_entry.id   AF-A0AAX3UY05-F1
#
_cell.length_a   1.000
_cell.length_b   1.000
_cell.length_c   1.000
_cell.angle_alpha   90.00
_cell.angle_beta   90.00
_cell.angle_gamma   90.00
#
_symmetry.space_group_name_H-M   'P 1'
#
loop_
_entity.id
_entity.type
_entity.pdbx_description
1 polymer ?
#
loop_
_entity_poly.entity_id
_entity_poly.type
_entity_poly.pdbx_seq_one_letter_code
_entity_poly.pdbx_strand_id
1 'polypeptide(L)' 'MTVLGPFDTASTPHFVVAGITYEIDEEYVAVVNAADAEITSPQDFPRDPLPNL' A
#
# COMPACT_ATOMS: atom_id res chain seq x y z
N MET A 1 -4.99 11.24 3.10
CA MET A 1 -4.10 10.06 2.97
C MET A 1 -4.84 9.06 2.10
N THR A 2 -4.20 8.56 1.04
CA THR A 2 -4.84 7.70 0.04
C THR A 2 -4.29 6.29 0.19
N VAL A 3 -5.18 5.30 0.23
CA VAL A 3 -4.87 3.87 0.17
C VAL A 3 -5.06 3.43 -1.28
N LEU A 4 -4.09 2.69 -1.84
CA LEU A 4 -4.13 2.31 -3.25
C LEU A 4 -4.76 0.93 -3.45
N GLY A 5 -4.63 0.04 -2.48
CA GLY A 5 -5.29 -1.26 -2.49
C GLY A 5 -6.82 -1.18 -2.35
N PRO A 6 -7.51 -2.31 -2.55
CA PRO A 6 -6.95 -3.63 -2.81
C PRO A 6 -6.46 -3.81 -4.25
N PHE A 7 -5.40 -4.60 -4.41
CA PHE A 7 -4.87 -5.00 -5.71
C PHE A 7 -5.49 -6.32 -6.17
N ASP A 8 -5.86 -6.42 -7.45
CA ASP A 8 -6.11 -7.71 -8.09
C ASP A 8 -4.79 -8.23 -8.67
N THR A 9 -4.39 -9.43 -8.24
CA THR A 9 -3.14 -10.09 -8.66
C THR A 9 -3.40 -11.38 -9.43
N ALA A 10 -4.63 -11.64 -9.88
CA ALA A 10 -4.95 -12.82 -10.70
C ALA A 10 -4.39 -12.73 -12.13
N SER A 11 -4.02 -11.52 -12.57
CA SER A 11 -3.36 -11.21 -13.83
C SER A 11 -2.29 -10.13 -13.60
N THR A 12 -1.98 -9.27 -14.58
CA THR A 12 -1.13 -8.09 -14.34
C THR A 12 -1.67 -7.31 -13.14
N PRO A 13 -0.88 -7.11 -12.07
CA PRO A 13 -1.38 -6.47 -10.87
C PRO A 13 -1.92 -5.08 -11.15
N HIS A 14 -3.10 -4.78 -10.61
CA HIS A 14 -3.74 -3.49 -10.83
C HIS A 14 -4.68 -3.12 -9.68
N PHE A 15 -5.02 -1.83 -9.61
CA PHE A 15 -5.92 -1.26 -8.62
C PHE A 15 -6.70 -0.07 -9.22
N VAL A 16 -7.74 0.38 -8.51
CA VAL A 16 -8.62 1.48 -8.98
C VAL A 16 -8.63 2.63 -7.99
N VAL A 17 -8.29 3.83 -8.46
CA VAL A 17 -8.41 5.07 -7.68
C VAL A 17 -9.10 6.12 -8.54
N ALA A 18 -10.10 6.79 -7.95
CA ALA A 18 -10.91 7.81 -8.64
C ALA A 18 -11.54 7.33 -9.97
N GLY A 19 -11.84 6.03 -10.07
CA GLY A 19 -12.43 5.41 -11.27
C GLY A 19 -11.42 5.13 -12.39
N ILE A 20 -10.12 5.32 -12.15
CA ILE A 20 -9.05 5.02 -13.10
C ILE A 20 -8.34 3.74 -12.66
N THR A 21 -8.13 2.83 -13.61
CA THR A 21 -7.35 1.60 -13.40
C THR A 21 -5.87 1.89 -13.65
N TYR A 22 -5.03 1.51 -12.70
CA TYR A 22 -3.58 1.60 -12.80
C TYR A 22 -2.98 0.20 -12.73
N GLU A 23 -2.07 -0.09 -13.65
CA GLU A 23 -1.22 -1.27 -13.56
C GLU A 23 0.00 -0.96 -12.69
N ILE A 24 0.50 -1.98 -12.01
CA ILE A 24 1.71 -1.92 -11.21
C ILE A 24 2.53 -3.19 -11.43
N ASP A 25 3.85 -3.06 -11.45
CA ASP A 25 4.71 -4.24 -11.50
C ASP A 25 4.58 -5.03 -10.19
N GLU A 26 4.57 -6.36 -10.31
CA GLU A 26 4.37 -7.29 -9.20
C GLU A 26 5.31 -7.04 -8.00
N GLU A 27 6.54 -6.60 -8.27
CA GLU A 27 7.54 -6.29 -7.25
C GLU A 27 7.13 -5.16 -6.29
N TYR A 28 6.26 -4.25 -6.72
CA TYR A 28 5.80 -3.14 -5.88
C TYR A 28 4.52 -3.43 -5.10
N VAL A 29 3.80 -4.52 -5.40
CA VAL A 29 2.54 -4.86 -4.70
C VAL A 29 2.76 -4.99 -3.20
N ALA A 30 3.82 -5.68 -2.79
CA ALA A 30 4.15 -5.84 -1.37
C ALA A 30 4.53 -4.51 -0.68
N VAL A 31 5.25 -3.64 -1.40
CA VAL A 31 5.67 -2.32 -0.88
C VAL A 31 4.45 -1.43 -0.64
N VAL A 32 3.52 -1.38 -1.61
CA VAL A 32 2.32 -0.56 -1.45
C VAL A 32 1.38 -1.13 -0.39
N ASN A 33 1.22 -2.45 -0.33
CA ASN A 33 0.43 -3.06 0.75
C ASN A 33 1.01 -2.76 2.14
N ALA A 34 2.34 -2.71 2.28
CA ALA A 34 2.98 -2.30 3.53
C ALA A 34 2.70 -0.83 3.87
N ALA A 35 2.81 0.07 2.89
CA ALA A 35 2.48 1.48 3.07
C ALA A 35 0.99 1.69 3.42
N ASP A 36 0.08 0.98 2.76
CA ASP A 36 -1.35 0.99 3.06
C ASP A 36 -1.62 0.47 4.49
N ALA A 37 -0.87 -0.54 4.95
CA ALA A 37 -0.94 -1.04 6.32
C ALA A 37 -0.39 -0.03 7.34
N GLU A 38 0.72 0.65 7.06
CA GLU A 38 1.26 1.73 7.91
C GLU A 38 0.24 2.88 8.08
N ILE A 39 -0.50 3.18 7.01
CA ILE A 39 -1.55 4.20 7.00
C ILE A 39 -2.77 3.77 7.83
N THR A 40 -3.21 2.53 7.66
CA THR A 40 -4.51 2.05 8.19
C THR A 40 -4.41 1.45 9.59
N SER A 41 -3.25 0.90 9.95
CA SER A 41 -2.99 0.21 11.21
C SER A 41 -1.66 0.64 11.86
N PRO A 42 -1.41 1.95 12.07
CA PRO A 42 -0.13 2.43 12.60
C PRO A 42 0.19 1.90 14.01
N GLN A 43 -0.83 1.47 14.77
CA GLN A 43 -0.65 0.89 16.12
C GLN A 43 -0.15 -0.55 16.11
N ASP A 44 -0.25 -1.25 14.96
CA ASP A 44 0.21 -2.63 14.80
C ASP A 44 1.73 -2.68 14.51
N PHE A 45 2.34 -1.53 14.22
CA PHE A 45 3.77 -1.41 13.95
C PHE A 45 4.55 -1.11 15.24
N PRO A 46 5.81 -1.58 15.34
CA PRO A 46 6.71 -1.13 16.39
C PRO A 46 6.78 0.41 16.40
N ARG A 47 6.89 1.00 17.59
CA ARG A 47 7.13 2.45 17.70
C ARG A 47 8.42 2.80 16.98
N ASP A 48 8.39 3.91 16.24
CA ASP A 48 9.57 4.48 15.60
C ASP A 48 10.70 4.61 16.65
N PRO A 49 11.85 3.96 16.44
CA PRO A 49 12.98 4.05 17.37
C PRO A 49 13.59 5.46 17.44
N LEU A 50 13.33 6.33 16.45
CA LEU A 50 13.89 7.68 16.34
C LEU A 50 12.80 8.77 16.12
N PRO A 51 11.86 8.95 17.07
CA PRO A 51 10.66 9.77 16.85
C PRO A 51 10.89 11.29 16.77
N ASN A 52 12.13 11.75 16.98
CA ASN A 52 12.49 13.18 16.97
C ASN A 52 13.71 13.47 16.08
N LEU A 53 14.06 12.55 15.17
CA LEU A 53 15.07 12.84 14.15
C LEU A 53 14.50 13.78 13.08
#